data_AF-A0A6B3FZU0-F1
#
_entry.id   AF-A0A6B3FZU0-F1
#
_cell.length_a   1.000
_cell.length_b   1.000
_cell.length_c   1.000
_cell.angle_alpha   90.00
_cell.angle_beta   90.00
_cell.angle_gamma   90.00
#
_symmetry.space_group_name_H-M   'P 1'
#
loop_
_entity.id
_entity.type
_entity.pdbx_description
1 polymer ?
#
loop_
_entity_poly.entity_id
_entity_poly.type
_entity_poly.pdbx_seq_one_letter_code
_entity_poly.pdbx_strand_id
1 'polypeptide(L)'
;STALVADALARIEATQPTLNAFRHLRAQAALAEAAEADRRLAAGERLPLLGVPVAVKDDTDVAGLPTHFGCDGERPPVASDSEAVRRLRAAGAVVVGKTNSCELGQWPFTE
;
A
#
# COMPACT_ATOMS: atom_id res chain seq x y z
N SER A 1 5.27 3.94 14.58
CA SER A 1 4.99 3.58 13.19
C SER A 1 5.23 2.10 12.91
N THR A 2 6.40 1.54 13.23
CA THR A 2 6.70 0.11 12.96
C THR A 2 5.69 -0.85 13.59
N ALA A 3 5.36 -0.67 14.87
CA ALA A 3 4.36 -1.50 15.55
C ALA A 3 2.98 -1.42 14.84
N LEU A 4 2.53 -0.21 14.50
CA LEU A 4 1.26 0.00 13.81
C LEU A 4 1.22 -0.66 12.42
N VAL A 5 2.31 -0.57 11.67
CA VAL A 5 2.41 -1.19 10.34
C VAL A 5 2.48 -2.72 10.46
N ALA A 6 3.22 -3.25 11.44
CA ALA A 6 3.26 -4.68 11.72
C ALA A 6 1.88 -5.23 12.08
N ASP A 7 1.14 -4.54 12.96
CA ASP A 7 -0.22 -4.92 13.34
C ASP A 7 -1.18 -4.87 12.14
N ALA A 8 -1.05 -3.85 11.28
CA ALA A 8 -1.85 -3.75 10.06
C ALA A 8 -1.57 -4.92 9.11
N LEU A 9 -0.31 -5.25 8.87
CA LEU A 9 0.09 -6.38 8.02
C LEU A 9 -0.42 -7.72 8.58
N ALA A 10 -0.26 -7.95 9.89
CA ALA A 10 -0.76 -9.17 10.54
C ALA A 10 -2.28 -9.32 10.40
N ARG A 11 -3.03 -8.22 10.54
CA ARG A 11 -4.49 -8.22 10.32
C ARG A 11 -4.87 -8.47 8.87
N ILE A 12 -4.10 -7.91 7.91
CA ILE A 12 -4.32 -8.19 6.49
C ILE A 12 -4.12 -9.69 6.22
N GLU A 13 -2.99 -10.25 6.65
CA GLU A 13 -2.68 -11.67 6.46
C GLU A 13 -3.74 -12.57 7.10
N ALA A 14 -4.17 -12.28 8.33
CA ALA A 14 -5.19 -13.07 9.03
C ALA A 14 -6.57 -13.02 8.36
N THR A 15 -6.90 -11.93 7.67
CA THR A 15 -8.21 -11.74 7.03
C THR A 15 -8.20 -12.02 5.52
N GLN A 16 -7.03 -12.16 4.91
CA GLN A 16 -6.89 -12.40 3.48
C GLN A 16 -7.66 -13.64 2.97
N PRO A 17 -7.70 -14.79 3.68
CA PRO A 17 -8.45 -15.96 3.20
C PRO A 17 -9.97 -15.76 3.15
N THR A 18 -10.53 -14.80 3.89
CA THR A 18 -11.98 -14.58 4.00
C THR A 18 -12.44 -13.28 3.34
N LEU A 19 -11.63 -12.23 3.36
CA LEU A 19 -11.93 -10.95 2.73
C LEU A 19 -11.31 -10.78 1.34
N ASN A 20 -10.19 -11.47 1.06
CA ASN A 20 -9.44 -11.36 -0.19
C ASN A 20 -9.23 -9.90 -0.64
N ALA A 21 -8.89 -9.02 0.30
CA ALA A 21 -8.89 -7.57 0.04
C ALA A 21 -7.61 -7.10 -0.69
N PHE A 22 -6.50 -7.82 -0.55
CA PHE A 22 -5.21 -7.42 -1.12
C PHE A 22 -4.80 -8.29 -2.30
N ARG A 23 -4.32 -7.67 -3.38
CA ARG A 23 -3.67 -8.37 -4.49
C ARG A 23 -2.16 -8.45 -4.28
N HIS A 24 -1.56 -7.36 -3.81
CA HIS A 24 -0.12 -7.24 -3.60
C HIS A 24 0.15 -6.71 -2.20
N LEU A 25 1.07 -7.34 -1.47
CA LEU A 25 1.56 -6.87 -0.18
C LEU A 25 3.01 -6.42 -0.29
N ARG A 26 3.33 -5.29 0.34
CA ARG A 26 4.69 -4.72 0.42
C ARG A 26 5.31 -4.96 1.80
N ALA A 27 5.05 -6.11 2.45
CA ALA A 27 5.33 -6.33 3.87
C ALA A 27 6.74 -5.89 4.32
N GLN A 28 7.78 -6.38 3.64
CA GLN A 28 9.17 -6.04 3.96
C GLN A 28 9.48 -4.55 3.76
N ALA A 29 9.08 -3.99 2.61
CA ALA A 29 9.31 -2.58 2.29
C ALA A 29 8.52 -1.65 3.23
N ALA A 30 7.27 -2.00 3.56
CA ALA A 30 6.43 -1.25 4.47
C ALA A 30 7.02 -1.21 5.88
N LEU A 31 7.55 -2.33 6.39
CA LEU A 31 8.24 -2.36 7.68
C LEU A 31 9.52 -1.51 7.68
N ALA A 32 10.30 -1.55 6.59
CA ALA A 32 11.49 -0.71 6.46
C ALA A 32 11.15 0.80 6.40
N GLU A 33 10.13 1.17 5.63
CA GLU A 33 9.59 2.54 5.55
C GLU A 33 9.04 3.00 6.92
N ALA A 34 8.38 2.12 7.66
CA ALA A 34 7.86 2.40 9.00
C ALA A 34 8.98 2.64 10.02
N ALA A 35 10.06 1.86 9.94
CA ALA A 35 11.24 2.05 10.78
C ALA A 35 11.96 3.37 10.49
N GLU A 36 12.01 3.80 9.23
CA GLU A 36 12.48 5.14 8.86
C GLU A 36 11.56 6.24 9.40
N ALA A 37 10.24 6.06 9.30
CA ALA A 37 9.29 7.01 9.88
C ALA A 37 9.45 7.13 11.41
N ASP A 38 9.75 6.04 12.12
CA ASP A 38 10.05 6.08 13.56
C ASP A 38 11.32 6.89 13.87
N ARG A 39 12.40 6.72 13.08
CA ARG A 39 13.62 7.53 13.22
C ARG A 39 13.33 9.02 13.02
N ARG A 40 12.57 9.37 11.98
CA ARG A 40 12.20 10.76 11.67
C ARG A 40 11.31 11.38 12.75
N LEU A 41 10.35 10.62 13.29
CA LEU A 41 9.52 11.05 14.42
C LEU A 41 10.37 11.33 15.67
N ALA A 42 11.32 10.46 15.98
CA ALA A 42 12.25 10.63 17.10
C ALA A 42 13.17 11.84 16.91
N ALA A 43 13.55 12.16 15.67
CA ALA A 43 14.29 13.38 15.30
C ALA A 43 13.43 14.67 15.33
N GLY A 44 12.15 14.58 15.69
CA GLY A 44 11.26 15.73 15.82
C GLY A 44 10.52 16.12 14.54
N GLU A 45 10.70 15.40 13.44
CA GLU A 45 9.97 15.67 12.20
C GLU A 45 8.48 15.36 12.37
N ARG A 46 7.62 16.20 11.77
CA ARG A 46 6.18 16.02 11.76
C ARG A 46 5.66 16.24 10.35
N LEU A 47 5.04 15.22 9.77
CA LEU A 47 4.28 15.30 8.53
C LEU A 47 2.86 14.76 8.76
N PRO A 48 1.87 15.15 7.95
CA PRO A 48 0.46 14.83 8.20
C PRO A 48 0.15 13.34 8.36
N LEU A 49 0.91 12.46 7.69
CA LEU A 49 0.70 11.01 7.66
C LEU A 49 1.99 10.24 8.02
N LEU A 50 2.96 10.86 8.69
CA LEU A 50 4.26 10.22 8.98
C LEU A 50 4.09 8.89 9.71
N GLY A 51 4.39 7.79 9.01
CA GLY A 51 4.31 6.42 9.55
C GLY A 51 2.92 5.78 9.53
N VAL A 52 1.92 6.43 8.94
CA VAL A 52 0.55 5.91 8.86
C VAL A 52 0.45 4.87 7.72
N PRO A 53 0.02 3.61 8.00
CA PRO A 53 -0.20 2.62 6.96
C PRO A 53 -1.39 2.99 6.07
N VAL A 54 -1.21 2.91 4.76
CA VAL A 54 -2.27 3.12 3.76
C VAL A 54 -2.22 2.03 2.69
N ALA A 55 -3.39 1.64 2.19
CA ALA A 55 -3.50 0.77 1.02
C ALA A 55 -3.87 1.59 -0.23
N VAL A 56 -3.49 1.11 -1.40
CA VAL A 56 -3.74 1.76 -2.69
C VAL A 56 -4.55 0.81 -3.57
N LYS A 57 -5.57 1.29 -4.26
CA LYS A 57 -6.38 0.44 -5.15
C LYS A 57 -5.56 -0.01 -6.37
N ASP A 58 -5.74 -1.24 -6.86
CA ASP A 58 -4.96 -1.78 -7.99
C ASP A 58 -5.34 -1.21 -9.38
N ASP A 59 -5.88 -0.01 -9.43
CA ASP A 59 -6.01 0.85 -10.61
C ASP A 59 -5.02 2.04 -10.57
N THR A 60 -4.18 2.09 -9.54
CA THR A 60 -3.27 3.20 -9.26
C THR A 60 -1.84 2.70 -9.18
N ASP A 61 -0.91 3.40 -9.85
CA ASP A 61 0.50 3.01 -9.91
C ASP A 61 1.24 3.21 -8.58
N VAL A 62 1.97 2.16 -8.19
CA VAL A 62 2.92 2.12 -7.08
C VAL A 62 4.22 1.55 -7.62
N ALA A 63 5.32 2.30 -7.52
CA ALA A 63 6.62 1.92 -8.07
C ALA A 63 7.07 0.54 -7.55
N GLY A 64 7.58 -0.29 -8.46
CA GLY A 64 8.04 -1.64 -8.17
C GLY A 64 6.91 -2.68 -8.05
N LEU A 65 5.65 -2.31 -8.25
CA LEU A 65 4.52 -3.24 -8.35
C LEU A 65 3.83 -3.15 -9.72
N PRO A 66 3.24 -4.24 -10.21
CA PRO A 66 2.35 -4.20 -11.36
C PRO A 66 1.03 -3.47 -11.04
N THR A 67 0.36 -2.95 -12.07
CA THR A 67 -1.00 -2.40 -12.00
C THR A 67 -1.91 -3.15 -12.94
N HIS A 68 -2.92 -3.84 -12.40
CA HIS A 68 -3.74 -4.73 -13.21
C HIS A 68 -5.14 -4.22 -13.50
N PHE A 69 -5.60 -3.16 -12.81
CA PHE A 69 -6.98 -2.68 -12.91
C PHE A 69 -8.01 -3.80 -12.63
N GLY A 70 -7.71 -4.72 -11.71
CA GLY A 70 -8.60 -5.86 -11.42
C GLY A 70 -8.68 -6.92 -12.52
N CYS A 71 -7.92 -6.80 -13.62
CA CYS A 71 -7.86 -7.83 -14.65
C CYS A 71 -6.87 -8.95 -14.29
N ASP A 72 -7.05 -10.11 -14.90
CA ASP A 72 -6.07 -11.20 -14.91
C ASP A 72 -4.89 -10.95 -15.85
N GLY A 73 -3.90 -11.83 -15.79
CA GLY A 73 -2.70 -11.82 -16.64
C GLY A 73 -1.48 -11.18 -15.99
N GLU A 74 -0.31 -11.52 -16.52
CA GLU A 74 0.97 -10.98 -16.06
C GLU A 74 1.18 -9.54 -16.56
N ARG A 75 1.73 -8.70 -15.69
CA ARG A 75 2.09 -7.32 -16.02
C ARG A 75 3.45 -6.99 -15.41
N PRO A 76 4.30 -6.24 -16.12
CA PRO A 76 5.57 -5.79 -15.55
C PRO A 76 5.32 -4.78 -14.42
N PRO A 77 6.21 -4.71 -13.42
CA PRO A 77 6.20 -3.63 -12.44
C PRO A 77 6.35 -2.24 -13.09
N VAL A 78 5.67 -1.24 -12.55
CA VAL A 78 5.82 0.15 -13.00
C VAL A 78 7.04 0.82 -12.36
N ALA A 79 7.70 1.71 -13.10
CA ALA A 79 8.93 2.36 -12.64
C ALA A 79 8.70 3.49 -11.63
N SER A 80 7.51 4.11 -11.65
CA SER A 80 7.21 5.31 -10.87
C SER A 80 5.85 5.24 -10.20
N ASP A 81 5.75 5.88 -9.04
CA ASP A 81 4.47 6.10 -8.36
C ASP A 81 3.58 7.03 -9.20
N SER A 82 2.27 6.82 -9.12
CA SER A 82 1.30 7.84 -9.55
C SER A 82 1.44 9.11 -8.71
N GLU A 83 0.91 10.23 -9.20
CA GLU A 83 0.94 11.51 -8.47
C GLU A 83 0.26 11.43 -7.10
N ALA A 84 -0.84 10.68 -6.97
CA ALA A 84 -1.53 10.47 -5.71
C ALA A 84 -0.65 9.73 -4.69
N VAL A 85 0.00 8.64 -5.12
CA VAL A 85 0.92 7.86 -4.27
C VAL A 85 2.14 8.69 -3.89
N ARG A 86 2.71 9.46 -4.84
CA ARG A 86 3.81 10.38 -4.57
C ARG A 86 3.46 11.39 -3.47
N ARG A 87 2.24 11.96 -3.50
CA ARG A 87 1.76 12.89 -2.47
C ARG A 87 1.56 12.22 -1.11
N LEU A 88 1.01 11.00 -1.09
CA LEU A 88 0.85 10.22 0.16
C LEU A 88 2.22 9.96 0.80
N ARG A 89 3.22 9.53 0.02
CA ARG A 89 4.59 9.33 0.51
C ARG A 89 5.24 10.63 0.98
N ALA A 90 5.04 11.73 0.26
CA ALA A 90 5.53 13.05 0.67
C ALA A 90 4.90 13.52 1.99
N ALA A 91 3.65 13.13 2.28
CA ALA A 91 3.01 13.34 3.57
C ALA A 91 3.49 12.36 4.66
N GLY A 92 4.35 11.40 4.32
CA GLY A 92 4.96 10.43 5.22
C GLY A 92 4.21 9.10 5.37
N ALA A 93 3.18 8.85 4.56
CA ALA A 93 2.41 7.60 4.61
C ALA A 93 3.25 6.40 4.17
N VAL A 94 2.95 5.24 4.76
CA VAL A 94 3.57 3.94 4.42
C VAL A 94 2.59 3.13 3.59
N VAL A 95 2.91 2.88 2.31
CA VAL A 95 2.04 2.08 1.43
C VAL A 95 2.23 0.60 1.73
N VAL A 96 1.24 -0.06 2.31
CA VAL A 96 1.34 -1.47 2.74
C VAL A 96 1.08 -2.47 1.62
N GLY A 97 0.40 -2.05 0.55
CA GLY A 97 0.05 -2.94 -0.55
C GLY A 97 -0.97 -2.35 -1.52
N LYS A 98 -1.34 -3.16 -2.52
CA LYS A 98 -2.41 -2.86 -3.47
C LYS A 98 -3.63 -3.74 -3.23
N THR A 99 -4.81 -3.14 -3.18
CA THR A 99 -6.08 -3.86 -2.94
C THR A 99 -6.63 -4.47 -4.22
N ASN A 100 -7.43 -5.53 -4.09
CA ASN A 100 -8.28 -5.97 -5.19
C ASN A 100 -9.24 -4.86 -5.61
N SER A 101 -9.65 -4.93 -6.87
CA SER A 101 -10.58 -4.01 -7.53
C SER A 101 -11.42 -4.82 -8.48
N CYS A 102 -12.66 -4.39 -8.69
CA CYS A 102 -13.43 -4.82 -9.85
C CYS A 102 -12.69 -4.48 -11.15
N GLU A 103 -12.89 -5.33 -12.15
CA GLU A 103 -12.23 -5.22 -13.43
C GLU A 103 -12.53 -3.85 -14.08
N LEU A 104 -11.47 -3.08 -14.35
CA LEU A 104 -11.49 -1.74 -14.94
C LEU A 104 -12.38 -0.72 -14.20
N GLY A 105 -12.75 -0.96 -12.94
CA GLY A 105 -13.68 -0.08 -12.23
C GLY A 105 -15.13 -0.17 -12.73
N GLN A 106 -15.47 -1.22 -13.51
CA GLN A 106 -16.76 -1.31 -14.22
C GLN A 106 -17.94 -1.63 -13.30
N TRP A 107 -17.70 -2.30 -12.17
CA TRP A 107 -18.74 -2.83 -11.31
C TRP A 107 -18.74 -2.18 -9.92
N PRO A 108 -19.91 -2.06 -9.26
CA PRO A 108 -19.98 -1.59 -7.88
C PRO A 108 -19.62 -2.68 -6.84
N PHE A 109 -19.19 -3.87 -7.28
CA PHE A 109 -18.76 -4.99 -6.45
C PHE A 109 -17.51 -5.64 -7.03
N THR A 110 -16.75 -6.35 -6.19
CA THR A 110 -15.58 -7.13 -6.55
C THR A 110 -15.87 -8.59 -6.21
N GLU A 111 -15.67 -9.49 -7.16
CA GLU A 111 -15.83 -10.95 -6.97
C GLU A 111 -14.60 -11.60 -6.33
#